data_AF-A0A3B9H8T4-F1
#
_entry.id   AF-A0A3B9H8T4-F1
#
_cell.length_a   1.000
_cell.length_b   1.000
_cell.length_c   1.000
_cell.angle_alpha   90.00
_cell.angle_beta   90.00
_cell.angle_gamma   90.00
#
_symmetry.space_group_name_H-M   'P 1'
#
loop_
_entity.id
_entity.type
_entity.pdbx_description
1 polymer ?
#
loop_
_entity_poly.entity_id
_entity_poly.type
_entity_poly.pdbx_seq_one_letter_code
_entity_poly.pdbx_strand_id
1 'polypeptide(L)'
;MTTCGFISDYSPADACASVYMAGEDYVFSYTPAVNSGIDVLMSNSSALAGLFILDGCPNAPGTNCIASFEGFNPTLECIALTGGTTYYIIVSSAPFLPPPPLPPILCAAFDITIQESPGGGAPPSCNLDYSISNISHSPVSYATGTNLVFSDDYFSPTWINFGFSFCFDGVLYNNCLISSNGYITFPGCYGSVPGGDPNPGGYSPWSITAAAPNSTNCPGNSIMLTWQDINPNAGGNILYETVGTSPNQVFIVKY
;
A
#
# COMPACT_ATOMS: atom_id res chain seq x y z
N MET A 1 7.53 18.88 -9.07
CA MET A 1 7.55 19.98 -8.07
C MET A 1 8.97 20.15 -7.52
N THR A 2 9.24 21.18 -6.70
CA THR A 2 10.57 21.35 -6.08
C THR A 2 10.49 22.12 -4.76
N THR A 3 11.35 21.79 -3.80
CA THR A 3 11.56 22.60 -2.59
C THR A 3 12.48 23.80 -2.84
N CYS A 4 13.16 23.86 -3.99
CA CYS A 4 14.16 24.90 -4.26
C CYS A 4 13.59 26.32 -4.21
N GLY A 5 14.15 27.13 -3.32
CA GLY A 5 13.77 28.53 -3.13
C GLY A 5 12.58 28.73 -2.20
N PHE A 6 12.09 27.66 -1.56
CA PHE A 6 11.02 27.73 -0.55
C PHE A 6 11.55 27.94 0.88
N ILE A 7 12.87 28.02 1.06
CA ILE A 7 13.57 28.23 2.34
C ILE A 7 13.19 27.23 3.44
N SER A 8 13.89 27.28 4.57
CA SER A 8 13.61 26.45 5.75
C SER A 8 12.71 27.21 6.71
N ASP A 9 11.45 26.79 6.78
CA ASP A 9 10.41 27.39 7.61
C ASP A 9 10.24 26.65 8.95
N TYR A 10 10.61 25.37 9.00
CA TYR A 10 10.40 24.51 10.16
C TYR A 10 11.70 23.93 10.73
N SER A 11 11.55 23.21 11.85
CA SER A 11 12.65 22.62 12.59
C SER A 11 12.19 21.35 13.33
N PRO A 12 13.13 20.55 13.88
CA PRO A 12 12.80 19.41 14.73
C PRO A 12 11.94 19.78 15.95
N ALA A 13 11.94 21.04 16.37
CA ALA A 13 11.21 21.48 17.55
C ALA A 13 9.71 21.71 17.27
N ASP A 14 9.32 21.86 16.01
CA ASP A 14 7.96 22.21 15.61
C ASP A 14 7.06 20.96 15.58
N ALA A 15 7.49 19.91 14.87
CA ALA A 15 6.83 18.61 14.85
C ALA A 15 7.83 17.49 14.52
N CYS A 16 7.40 16.23 14.67
CA CYS A 16 8.11 14.99 14.27
C CYS A 16 9.53 14.76 14.83
N ALA A 17 10.15 15.72 15.53
CA ALA A 17 11.50 15.65 16.09
C ALA A 17 12.59 15.30 15.05
N SER A 18 12.35 15.56 13.77
CA SER A 18 13.24 15.18 12.67
C SER A 18 14.13 16.33 12.24
N VAL A 19 15.43 16.03 12.06
CA VAL A 19 16.40 16.97 11.45
C VAL A 19 16.03 17.32 10.02
N TYR A 20 15.32 16.45 9.31
CA TYR A 20 14.87 16.73 7.95
C TYR A 20 13.88 17.88 7.88
N MET A 21 13.20 18.23 8.97
CA MET A 21 12.34 19.43 9.01
C MET A 21 13.12 20.74 8.96
N ALA A 22 14.45 20.73 9.11
CA ALA A 22 15.32 21.90 8.96
C ALA A 22 15.88 22.07 7.52
N GLY A 23 15.23 21.44 6.54
CA GLY A 23 15.51 21.60 5.11
C GLY A 23 14.68 22.70 4.48
N GLU A 24 14.64 22.76 3.15
CA GLU A 24 13.69 23.62 2.44
C GLU A 24 12.33 22.92 2.31
N ASP A 25 11.27 23.62 2.70
CA ASP A 25 9.94 23.04 2.94
C ASP A 25 8.96 23.32 1.79
N TYR A 26 8.22 22.29 1.35
CA TYR A 26 7.05 22.44 0.49
C TYR A 26 5.84 21.83 1.18
N VAL A 27 4.81 22.65 1.45
CA VAL A 27 3.66 22.26 2.26
C VAL A 27 2.39 22.15 1.41
N PHE A 28 1.68 21.04 1.57
CA PHE A 28 0.35 20.81 1.05
C PHE A 28 -0.65 20.77 2.21
N SER A 29 -1.86 21.31 1.99
CA SER A 29 -3.00 21.04 2.86
C SER A 29 -3.87 19.95 2.24
N TYR A 30 -4.30 18.99 3.04
CA TYR A 30 -5.19 17.91 2.61
C TYR A 30 -6.33 17.75 3.62
N THR A 31 -7.55 17.54 3.14
CA THR A 31 -8.74 17.36 4.00
C THR A 31 -9.59 16.25 3.40
N PRO A 32 -9.51 15.02 3.94
CA PRO A 32 -10.33 13.93 3.43
C PRO A 32 -11.81 14.22 3.75
N ALA A 33 -12.71 13.87 2.83
CA ALA A 33 -14.15 14.13 3.03
C ALA A 33 -14.79 13.17 4.06
N VAL A 34 -14.19 12.01 4.24
CA VAL A 34 -14.62 10.92 5.14
C VAL A 34 -13.40 10.36 5.85
N ASN A 35 -13.59 9.54 6.88
CA ASN A 35 -12.46 8.81 7.48
C ASN A 35 -11.83 7.92 6.42
N SER A 36 -10.53 8.05 6.22
CA SER A 36 -9.81 7.27 5.23
C SER A 36 -8.31 7.16 5.50
N GLY A 37 -7.72 6.03 5.12
CA GLY A 37 -6.29 5.85 4.96
C GLY A 37 -5.83 6.45 3.63
N ILE A 38 -4.73 7.20 3.65
CA ILE A 38 -4.10 7.73 2.44
C ILE A 38 -2.69 7.19 2.25
N ASP A 39 -2.30 7.11 0.98
CA ASP A 39 -0.92 6.90 0.56
C ASP A 39 -0.35 8.21 0.02
N VAL A 40 0.81 8.58 0.52
CA VAL A 40 1.60 9.72 0.07
C VAL A 40 2.93 9.20 -0.46
N LEU A 41 3.05 9.18 -1.77
CA LEU A 41 4.15 8.55 -2.48
C LEU A 41 5.01 9.61 -3.15
N MET A 42 6.27 9.75 -2.75
CA MET A 42 7.24 10.53 -3.50
C MET A 42 7.96 9.68 -4.54
N SER A 43 8.30 10.29 -5.67
CA SER A 43 9.09 9.68 -6.74
C SER A 43 9.97 10.72 -7.42
N ASN A 44 10.95 10.26 -8.19
CA ASN A 44 11.89 11.11 -8.94
C ASN A 44 12.58 12.20 -8.08
N SER A 45 12.81 11.93 -6.79
CA SER A 45 13.47 12.86 -5.88
C SER A 45 14.93 13.07 -6.28
N SER A 46 15.35 14.31 -6.54
CA SER A 46 16.73 14.64 -6.92
C SER A 46 17.73 14.60 -5.75
N ALA A 47 17.22 14.49 -4.52
CA ALA A 47 17.99 14.44 -3.28
C ALA A 47 17.20 13.68 -2.21
N LEU A 48 17.85 13.41 -1.07
CA LEU A 48 17.17 12.93 0.13
C LEU A 48 16.15 13.97 0.61
N ALA A 49 15.01 13.51 1.09
CA ALA A 49 13.94 14.33 1.63
C ALA A 49 13.26 13.63 2.82
N GLY A 50 12.65 14.44 3.69
CA GLY A 50 11.68 14.00 4.69
C GLY A 50 10.28 14.26 4.18
N LEU A 51 9.40 13.29 4.39
CA LEU A 51 7.98 13.38 4.12
C LEU A 51 7.24 13.28 5.46
N PHE A 52 6.41 14.26 5.77
CA PHE A 52 5.73 14.38 7.07
C PHE A 52 4.24 14.63 6.88
N ILE A 53 3.41 14.10 7.78
CA ILE A 53 1.97 14.38 7.85
C ILE A 53 1.67 14.87 9.26
N LEU A 54 1.05 16.04 9.37
CA LEU A 54 0.70 16.71 10.62
C LEU A 54 -0.80 16.97 10.72
N ASP A 55 -1.35 17.00 11.94
CA ASP A 55 -2.78 17.26 12.21
C ASP A 55 -3.13 18.75 12.42
N GLY A 56 -2.15 19.63 12.27
CA GLY A 56 -2.29 21.07 12.45
C GLY A 56 -1.22 21.82 11.67
N CYS A 57 -1.32 23.16 11.65
CA CYS A 57 -0.29 23.99 11.01
C CYS A 57 1.08 23.64 11.60
N PRO A 58 2.14 23.48 10.79
CA PRO A 58 3.38 22.88 11.29
C PRO A 58 4.03 23.66 12.44
N ASN A 59 3.87 24.98 12.49
CA ASN A 59 4.37 25.87 13.54
C ASN A 59 3.36 26.18 14.66
N ALA A 60 2.16 25.61 14.62
CA ALA A 60 1.18 25.83 15.66
C ALA A 60 1.54 25.00 16.91
N PRO A 61 1.52 25.61 18.12
CA PRO A 61 1.74 24.87 19.35
C PRO A 61 0.73 23.72 19.50
N GLY A 62 1.22 22.51 19.74
CA GLY A 62 0.40 21.32 19.94
C GLY A 62 0.07 20.54 18.67
N THR A 63 0.64 20.91 17.52
CA THR A 63 0.60 20.10 16.30
C THR A 63 1.30 18.75 16.54
N ASN A 64 0.61 17.67 16.19
CA ASN A 64 1.12 16.32 16.31
C ASN A 64 1.65 15.81 14.98
N CYS A 65 2.74 15.04 15.04
CA CYS A 65 3.21 14.26 13.92
C CYS A 65 2.35 13.01 13.77
N ILE A 66 1.62 12.91 12.66
CA ILE A 66 0.81 11.72 12.33
C ILE A 66 1.71 10.63 11.76
N ALA A 67 2.60 10.99 10.83
CA ALA A 67 3.53 10.06 10.21
C ALA A 67 4.72 10.79 9.61
N SER A 68 5.86 10.10 9.53
CA SER A 68 7.08 10.65 8.92
C SER A 68 7.95 9.55 8.32
N PHE A 69 8.57 9.81 7.18
CA PHE A 69 9.59 8.94 6.59
C PHE A 69 10.66 9.77 5.89
N GLU A 70 11.91 9.32 5.95
CA GLU A 70 13.07 10.03 5.42
C GLU A 70 13.84 9.12 4.45
N GLY A 71 14.27 9.67 3.31
CA GLY A 71 15.05 8.90 2.35
C GLY A 71 15.03 9.49 0.95
N PHE A 72 15.44 8.67 -0.02
CA PHE A 72 15.14 8.91 -1.43
C PHE A 72 13.74 8.42 -1.70
N ASN A 73 12.92 9.23 -2.36
CA ASN A 73 11.53 8.90 -2.67
C ASN A 73 10.77 8.36 -1.43
N PRO A 74 10.76 9.10 -0.30
CA PRO A 74 10.08 8.63 0.91
C PRO A 74 8.58 8.40 0.64
N THR A 75 8.03 7.33 1.20
CA THR A 75 6.61 7.00 1.08
C THR A 75 5.98 6.81 2.45
N LEU A 76 4.72 7.21 2.57
CA LEU A 76 3.88 6.99 3.74
C LEU A 76 2.61 6.34 3.26
N GLU A 77 2.39 5.09 3.64
CA GLU A 77 1.26 4.29 3.16
C GLU A 77 0.31 4.00 4.31
N CYS A 78 -0.99 3.92 4.01
CA CYS A 78 -2.03 3.58 4.96
C CYS A 78 -2.11 4.46 6.20
N ILE A 79 -1.88 5.77 6.02
CA ILE A 79 -1.99 6.73 7.11
C ILE A 79 -3.45 7.08 7.33
N ALA A 80 -4.01 6.59 8.44
CA ALA A 80 -5.40 6.82 8.80
C ALA A 80 -5.66 8.29 9.18
N LEU A 81 -6.53 8.94 8.43
CA LEU A 81 -6.96 10.32 8.62
C LEU A 81 -8.46 10.40 8.92
N THR A 82 -8.85 11.39 9.70
CA THR A 82 -10.24 11.66 10.06
C THR A 82 -10.88 12.60 9.05
N GLY A 83 -12.07 12.24 8.58
CA GLY A 83 -12.85 13.04 7.64
C GLY A 83 -13.21 14.41 8.18
N GLY A 84 -13.08 15.44 7.36
CA GLY A 84 -13.35 16.83 7.71
C GLY A 84 -12.24 17.51 8.51
N THR A 85 -11.19 16.79 8.92
CA THR A 85 -10.00 17.35 9.57
C THR A 85 -8.97 17.74 8.51
N THR A 86 -8.41 18.95 8.60
CA THR A 86 -7.32 19.38 7.72
C THR A 86 -5.97 18.93 8.26
N TYR A 87 -5.23 18.23 7.42
CA TYR A 87 -3.86 17.78 7.67
C TYR A 87 -2.88 18.55 6.78
N TYR A 88 -1.63 18.61 7.19
CA TYR A 88 -0.54 19.26 6.47
C TYR A 88 0.51 18.22 6.09
N ILE A 89 0.78 18.10 4.79
CA ILE A 89 1.79 17.20 4.25
C ILE A 89 3.00 18.05 3.89
N ILE A 90 4.16 17.74 4.46
CA ILE A 90 5.40 18.50 4.25
C ILE A 90 6.39 17.60 3.52
N VAL A 91 6.88 18.10 2.40
CA VAL A 91 8.09 17.59 1.76
C VAL A 91 9.21 18.55 2.10
N SER A 92 10.17 18.10 2.91
CA SER A 92 11.34 18.89 3.27
C SER A 92 12.60 18.26 2.70
N SER A 93 13.45 19.02 2.03
CA SER A 93 14.76 18.51 1.57
C SER A 93 15.65 18.11 2.76
N ALA A 94 16.63 17.25 2.52
CA ALA A 94 17.62 16.98 3.56
C ALA A 94 18.38 18.28 3.95
N PRO A 95 18.53 18.58 5.24
CA PRO A 95 19.38 19.68 5.69
C PRO A 95 20.85 19.35 5.37
N PHE A 96 21.72 20.35 5.52
CA PHE A 96 23.15 20.12 5.45
C PHE A 96 23.62 19.23 6.62
N LEU A 97 23.97 17.96 6.32
CA LEU A 97 24.53 17.02 7.30
C LEU A 97 26.08 16.95 7.17
N PRO A 98 26.85 17.24 8.23
CA PRO A 98 28.32 17.19 8.19
C PRO A 98 28.87 15.74 8.20
N PRO A 99 30.08 15.48 7.65
CA PRO A 99 31.07 16.44 7.15
C PRO A 99 31.21 16.53 5.61
N PRO A 100 31.80 17.62 5.08
CA PRO A 100 31.96 17.91 3.63
C PRO A 100 32.79 16.84 2.88
N PRO A 101 32.67 16.69 1.53
CA PRO A 101 32.74 17.79 0.56
C PRO A 101 31.66 17.74 -0.53
N LEU A 102 30.41 17.45 -0.19
CA LEU A 102 29.32 17.53 -1.16
C LEU A 102 28.77 18.96 -1.22
N PRO A 103 28.38 19.44 -2.43
CA PRO A 103 27.75 20.75 -2.56
C PRO A 103 26.52 20.79 -1.65
N PRO A 104 26.17 21.96 -1.07
CA PRO A 104 25.00 22.09 -0.23
C PRO A 104 23.76 21.91 -1.11
N ILE A 105 23.30 20.68 -1.28
CA ILE A 105 22.03 20.40 -1.93
C ILE A 105 20.96 20.69 -0.88
N LEU A 106 20.57 21.97 -0.82
CA LEU A 106 19.56 22.51 0.09
C LEU A 106 18.14 22.21 -0.37
N CYS A 107 17.95 21.63 -1.56
CA CYS A 107 16.61 21.45 -2.12
C CYS A 107 16.49 20.20 -2.99
N ALA A 108 15.25 19.74 -3.17
CA ALA A 108 14.91 18.54 -3.94
C ALA A 108 13.82 18.86 -4.96
N ALA A 109 14.04 18.53 -6.23
CA ALA A 109 12.96 18.30 -7.18
C ALA A 109 12.33 16.94 -6.87
N PHE A 110 11.01 16.84 -6.98
CA PHE A 110 10.25 15.62 -6.68
C PHE A 110 8.91 15.60 -7.41
N ASP A 111 8.39 14.41 -7.61
CA ASP A 111 6.98 14.17 -7.90
C ASP A 111 6.30 13.59 -6.66
N ILE A 112 5.05 13.95 -6.42
CA ILE A 112 4.27 13.44 -5.29
C ILE A 112 2.89 13.02 -5.78
N THR A 113 2.43 11.87 -5.29
CA THR A 113 1.06 11.40 -5.46
C THR A 113 0.44 11.26 -4.08
N ILE A 114 -0.69 11.93 -3.87
CA ILE A 114 -1.53 11.77 -2.68
C ILE A 114 -2.81 11.11 -3.17
N GLN A 115 -3.11 9.93 -2.65
CA GLN A 115 -4.29 9.16 -3.02
C GLN A 115 -4.88 8.48 -1.80
N GLU A 116 -6.17 8.18 -1.87
CA GLU A 116 -6.77 7.22 -0.93
C GLU A 116 -6.04 5.89 -1.07
N SER A 117 -5.61 5.32 0.06
CA SER A 117 -5.11 3.96 0.04
C SER A 117 -6.23 3.06 -0.47
N PRO A 118 -5.95 2.05 -1.30
CA PRO A 118 -6.92 1.01 -1.60
C PRO A 118 -7.51 0.48 -0.29
N GLY A 119 -8.83 0.46 -0.13
CA GLY A 119 -9.45 0.10 1.16
C GLY A 119 -9.03 0.94 2.38
N GLY A 120 -8.41 2.10 2.22
CA GLY A 120 -8.18 3.00 3.34
C GLY A 120 -9.46 3.74 3.75
N GLY A 121 -10.32 4.05 2.78
CA GLY A 121 -11.53 4.85 2.97
C GLY A 121 -12.69 4.17 3.66
N ALA A 122 -13.67 4.98 4.08
CA ALA A 122 -15.03 4.50 4.23
C ALA A 122 -15.40 3.74 2.94
N PRO A 123 -15.91 2.50 3.05
CA PRO A 123 -16.15 1.65 1.89
C PRO A 123 -16.94 2.45 0.84
N PRO A 124 -16.45 2.61 -0.41
CA PRO A 124 -17.34 3.05 -1.47
C PRO A 124 -18.50 2.06 -1.44
N SER A 125 -19.74 2.54 -1.38
CA SER A 125 -20.92 1.66 -1.30
C SER A 125 -21.10 0.90 -2.62
N CYS A 126 -20.20 -0.05 -2.91
CA CYS A 126 -20.49 -1.16 -3.78
C CYS A 126 -21.41 -2.06 -2.96
N ASN A 127 -22.70 -2.03 -3.32
CA ASN A 127 -23.74 -2.76 -2.60
C ASN A 127 -23.29 -4.21 -2.40
N LEU A 128 -23.19 -4.64 -1.14
CA LEU A 128 -22.77 -5.99 -0.75
C LEU A 128 -23.91 -6.99 -1.04
N ASP A 129 -24.20 -7.24 -2.32
CA ASP A 129 -25.17 -8.24 -2.75
C ASP A 129 -24.44 -9.50 -3.26
N TYR A 130 -23.72 -10.20 -2.37
CA TYR A 130 -23.28 -11.56 -2.67
C TYR A 130 -24.38 -12.54 -2.28
N SER A 131 -24.85 -13.33 -3.23
CA SER A 131 -25.61 -14.54 -2.95
C SER A 131 -24.69 -15.74 -2.94
N ILE A 132 -24.75 -16.55 -1.88
CA ILE A 132 -24.07 -17.84 -1.84
C ILE A 132 -25.00 -18.87 -2.48
N SER A 133 -24.48 -19.60 -3.48
CA SER A 133 -25.19 -20.72 -4.09
C SER A 133 -24.25 -21.90 -4.31
N ASN A 134 -24.75 -23.11 -4.08
CA ASN A 134 -24.01 -24.33 -4.41
C ASN A 134 -23.99 -24.53 -5.92
N ILE A 135 -22.80 -24.77 -6.47
CA ILE A 135 -22.60 -25.15 -7.87
C ILE A 135 -22.00 -26.56 -7.94
N SER A 136 -22.26 -27.27 -9.03
CA SER A 136 -21.55 -28.53 -9.31
C SER A 136 -20.05 -28.26 -9.49
N HIS A 137 -19.21 -29.15 -8.96
CA HIS A 137 -17.77 -29.05 -9.14
C HIS A 137 -17.40 -29.13 -10.63
N SER A 138 -16.83 -28.06 -11.16
CA SER A 138 -16.46 -27.93 -12.57
C SER A 138 -15.25 -27.00 -12.69
N PRO A 139 -14.03 -27.46 -12.33
CA PRO A 139 -12.84 -26.62 -12.39
C PRO A 139 -12.53 -26.24 -13.84
N VAL A 140 -12.05 -25.02 -14.04
CA VAL A 140 -11.54 -24.61 -15.35
C VAL A 140 -10.22 -25.31 -15.66
N SER A 141 -9.87 -25.37 -16.94
CA SER A 141 -8.65 -26.06 -17.41
C SER A 141 -7.37 -25.48 -16.77
N TYR A 142 -6.54 -26.34 -16.21
CA TYR A 142 -5.20 -25.98 -15.68
C TYR A 142 -4.16 -25.73 -16.77
N ALA A 143 -4.49 -25.98 -18.05
CA ALA A 143 -3.56 -25.81 -19.18
C ALA A 143 -3.58 -24.40 -19.79
N THR A 144 -4.35 -23.47 -19.22
CA THR A 144 -4.59 -22.12 -19.77
C THR A 144 -4.39 -21.05 -18.71
N GLY A 145 -4.00 -19.86 -19.16
CA GLY A 145 -3.71 -18.70 -18.33
C GLY A 145 -2.23 -18.31 -18.35
N THR A 146 -1.92 -17.24 -17.64
CA THR A 146 -0.55 -16.75 -17.46
C THR A 146 0.08 -17.48 -16.30
N ASN A 147 1.19 -18.17 -16.56
CA ASN A 147 1.98 -18.83 -15.52
C ASN A 147 2.77 -17.80 -14.71
N LEU A 148 2.67 -17.88 -13.38
CA LEU A 148 3.49 -17.13 -12.45
C LEU A 148 4.60 -18.03 -11.92
N VAL A 149 5.84 -17.57 -12.03
CA VAL A 149 7.00 -18.26 -11.45
C VAL A 149 7.19 -17.73 -10.04
N PHE A 150 7.08 -18.63 -9.06
CA PHE A 150 7.22 -18.32 -7.65
C PHE A 150 8.47 -18.99 -7.05
N SER A 151 9.09 -18.29 -6.11
CA SER A 151 9.90 -18.91 -5.07
C SER A 151 9.00 -19.39 -3.92
N ASP A 152 9.57 -20.19 -3.02
CA ASP A 152 8.89 -20.64 -1.80
C ASP A 152 8.59 -19.45 -0.88
N ASP A 153 7.35 -19.32 -0.42
CA ASP A 153 6.89 -18.25 0.48
C ASP A 153 6.93 -16.83 -0.07
N TYR A 154 6.49 -16.63 -1.31
CA TYR A 154 6.44 -15.31 -1.94
C TYR A 154 5.06 -14.94 -2.48
N PHE A 155 4.79 -13.64 -2.48
CA PHE A 155 3.75 -13.03 -3.31
C PHE A 155 4.20 -12.83 -4.75
N SER A 156 3.23 -12.68 -5.66
CA SER A 156 3.49 -12.35 -7.06
C SER A 156 4.37 -11.10 -7.15
N PRO A 157 5.29 -11.01 -8.12
CA PRO A 157 6.26 -9.91 -8.21
C PRO A 157 5.60 -8.56 -8.55
N THR A 158 4.33 -8.58 -8.96
CA THR A 158 3.51 -7.40 -9.27
C THR A 158 2.09 -7.60 -8.77
N TRP A 159 1.36 -6.50 -8.58
CA TRP A 159 -0.10 -6.52 -8.43
C TRP A 159 -0.75 -7.03 -9.72
N ILE A 160 -1.58 -8.07 -9.61
CA ILE A 160 -2.26 -8.69 -10.74
C ILE A 160 -3.61 -8.02 -10.93
N ASN A 161 -3.81 -7.34 -12.07
CA ASN A 161 -5.05 -6.64 -12.38
C ASN A 161 -6.15 -7.64 -12.77
N PHE A 162 -7.35 -7.50 -12.20
CA PHE A 162 -8.50 -8.35 -12.51
C PHE A 162 -9.05 -8.11 -13.92
N GLY A 163 -8.82 -6.93 -14.50
CA GLY A 163 -9.45 -6.44 -15.72
C GLY A 163 -10.83 -5.81 -15.47
N PHE A 164 -11.30 -5.79 -14.22
CA PHE A 164 -12.59 -5.21 -13.82
C PHE A 164 -12.55 -4.78 -12.35
N SER A 165 -13.50 -3.94 -11.96
CA SER A 165 -13.66 -3.53 -10.57
C SER A 165 -14.40 -4.60 -9.78
N PHE A 166 -13.77 -5.09 -8.73
CA PHE A 166 -14.24 -6.15 -7.84
C PHE A 166 -14.52 -5.57 -6.46
N CYS A 167 -15.76 -5.65 -6.01
CA CYS A 167 -16.08 -5.35 -4.62
C CYS A 167 -15.57 -6.52 -3.75
N PHE A 168 -15.03 -6.25 -2.56
CA PHE A 168 -14.74 -7.24 -1.53
C PHE A 168 -14.83 -6.54 -0.17
N ASP A 169 -15.65 -7.06 0.73
CA ASP A 169 -15.91 -6.46 2.05
C ASP A 169 -16.25 -4.95 2.02
N GLY A 170 -16.98 -4.53 0.98
CA GLY A 170 -17.40 -3.14 0.77
C GLY A 170 -16.32 -2.25 0.15
N VAL A 171 -15.14 -2.79 -0.15
CA VAL A 171 -14.06 -2.05 -0.81
C VAL A 171 -13.99 -2.44 -2.28
N LEU A 172 -13.80 -1.43 -3.14
CA LEU A 172 -13.57 -1.64 -4.57
C LEU A 172 -12.08 -1.86 -4.85
N TYR A 173 -11.75 -3.04 -5.36
CA TYR A 173 -10.41 -3.43 -5.79
C TYR A 173 -10.36 -3.64 -7.31
N ASN A 174 -9.19 -3.41 -7.90
CA ASN A 174 -8.93 -3.71 -9.32
C ASN A 174 -7.78 -4.70 -9.50
N ASN A 175 -7.14 -5.10 -8.41
CA ASN A 175 -6.00 -5.99 -8.42
C ASN A 175 -5.87 -6.75 -7.10
N CYS A 176 -5.04 -7.80 -7.10
CA CYS A 176 -4.63 -8.55 -5.92
C CYS A 176 -3.14 -8.94 -6.02
N LEU A 177 -2.56 -9.35 -4.90
CA LEU A 177 -1.38 -10.22 -4.90
C LEU A 177 -1.83 -11.68 -4.79
N ILE A 178 -1.18 -12.53 -5.58
CA ILE A 178 -1.34 -13.98 -5.50
C ILE A 178 -0.19 -14.51 -4.64
N SER A 179 -0.50 -15.29 -3.61
CA SER A 179 0.51 -15.94 -2.76
C SER A 179 0.89 -17.32 -3.32
N SER A 180 2.12 -17.78 -3.12
CA SER A 180 2.49 -19.20 -3.30
C SER A 180 1.63 -20.16 -2.46
N ASN A 181 1.12 -19.69 -1.31
CA ASN A 181 0.52 -20.49 -0.24
C ASN A 181 -1.01 -20.58 -0.32
N GLY A 182 -1.56 -20.51 -1.53
CA GLY A 182 -2.96 -20.90 -1.79
C GLY A 182 -4.03 -19.87 -1.47
N TYR A 183 -3.71 -18.57 -1.56
CA TYR A 183 -4.65 -17.47 -1.35
C TYR A 183 -4.29 -16.22 -2.17
N ILE A 184 -5.26 -15.32 -2.31
CA ILE A 184 -5.03 -13.95 -2.81
C ILE A 184 -5.29 -12.94 -1.71
N THR A 185 -4.58 -11.83 -1.73
CA THR A 185 -4.79 -10.69 -0.82
C THR A 185 -4.95 -9.40 -1.60
N PHE A 186 -5.80 -8.50 -1.11
CA PHE A 186 -6.09 -7.23 -1.78
C PHE A 186 -5.18 -6.12 -1.25
N PRO A 187 -4.82 -5.13 -2.09
CA PRO A 187 -4.06 -3.98 -1.63
C PRO A 187 -4.81 -3.26 -0.52
N GLY A 188 -4.08 -2.56 0.35
CA GLY A 188 -4.69 -1.63 1.28
C GLY A 188 -4.45 -1.88 2.75
N CYS A 189 -5.06 -1.00 3.55
CA CYS A 189 -4.80 -0.88 4.98
C CYS A 189 -5.42 -2.00 5.83
N TYR A 190 -6.21 -2.86 5.19
CA TYR A 190 -6.81 -4.03 5.80
C TYR A 190 -6.02 -5.31 5.54
N GLY A 191 -5.04 -5.27 4.62
CA GLY A 191 -4.17 -6.40 4.32
C GLY A 191 -3.15 -6.59 5.43
N SER A 192 -3.49 -7.39 6.45
CA SER A 192 -2.53 -7.85 7.44
C SER A 192 -2.05 -9.26 7.07
N VAL A 193 -0.75 -9.44 6.88
CA VAL A 193 -0.15 -10.78 6.82
C VAL A 193 0.89 -10.95 7.94
N PRO A 194 0.95 -12.12 8.59
CA PRO A 194 2.01 -12.38 9.55
C PRO A 194 3.38 -12.21 8.91
N GLY A 195 4.18 -11.29 9.44
CA GLY A 195 5.51 -10.97 8.91
C GLY A 195 5.61 -9.66 8.13
N GLY A 196 4.51 -8.93 7.92
CA GLY A 196 4.52 -7.58 7.32
C GLY A 196 3.31 -7.34 6.42
N ASP A 197 3.25 -6.18 5.79
CA ASP A 197 2.17 -5.87 4.84
C ASP A 197 2.41 -6.56 3.49
N PRO A 198 1.33 -7.01 2.80
CA PRO A 198 1.46 -7.71 1.53
C PRO A 198 1.98 -6.74 0.46
N ASN A 199 3.16 -7.04 -0.08
CA ASN A 199 3.81 -6.23 -1.10
C ASN A 199 4.30 -7.10 -2.28
N PRO A 200 4.40 -6.54 -3.50
CA PRO A 200 4.85 -7.27 -4.68
C PRO A 200 6.25 -7.86 -4.51
N GLY A 201 6.38 -9.17 -4.71
CA GLY A 201 7.64 -9.89 -4.49
C GLY A 201 8.07 -9.98 -3.02
N GLY A 202 7.20 -9.58 -2.08
CA GLY A 202 7.39 -9.75 -0.65
C GLY A 202 7.10 -11.17 -0.17
N TYR A 203 7.34 -11.39 1.11
CA TYR A 203 7.15 -12.69 1.74
C TYR A 203 5.66 -13.00 1.98
N SER A 204 5.24 -14.19 1.58
CA SER A 204 4.00 -14.79 2.03
C SER A 204 4.25 -15.59 3.32
N PRO A 205 3.32 -15.61 4.29
CA PRO A 205 3.50 -16.40 5.51
C PRO A 205 3.47 -17.90 5.21
N TRP A 206 4.38 -18.62 5.86
CA TRP A 206 4.53 -20.09 5.78
C TRP A 206 4.04 -20.82 7.04
N SER A 207 4.07 -20.15 8.20
CA SER A 207 3.74 -20.77 9.48
C SER A 207 2.23 -20.80 9.72
N ILE A 208 1.60 -21.92 9.34
CA ILE A 208 0.17 -22.16 9.50
C ILE A 208 -0.07 -23.09 10.70
N THR A 209 -0.43 -22.49 11.85
CA THR A 209 -0.58 -23.18 13.14
C THR A 209 -2.02 -23.24 13.65
N ALA A 210 -2.97 -22.62 12.97
CA ALA A 210 -4.39 -22.61 13.32
C ALA A 210 -5.27 -22.61 12.06
N ALA A 211 -6.46 -23.22 12.16
CA ALA A 211 -7.46 -23.16 11.09
C ALA A 211 -8.01 -21.74 10.92
N ALA A 212 -8.37 -21.37 9.69
CA ALA A 212 -9.09 -20.14 9.41
C ALA A 212 -10.59 -20.29 9.75
N PRO A 213 -11.30 -19.21 10.17
CA PRO A 213 -10.76 -17.89 10.47
C PRO A 213 -10.05 -17.84 11.83
N ASN A 214 -8.92 -17.13 11.93
CA ASN A 214 -8.26 -16.80 13.19
C ASN A 214 -7.53 -15.46 13.09
N SER A 215 -7.18 -14.83 14.21
CA SER A 215 -6.46 -13.55 14.24
C SER A 215 -4.97 -13.68 14.54
N THR A 216 -4.44 -14.90 14.65
CA THR A 216 -3.06 -15.15 15.08
C THR A 216 -2.11 -15.19 13.89
N ASN A 217 -2.49 -15.93 12.84
CA ASN A 217 -1.66 -16.10 11.65
C ASN A 217 -2.45 -16.23 10.35
N CYS A 218 -3.75 -15.99 10.36
CA CYS A 218 -4.57 -15.94 9.14
C CYS A 218 -4.35 -14.59 8.44
N PRO A 219 -4.08 -14.57 7.12
CA PRO A 219 -4.10 -13.33 6.34
C PRO A 219 -5.44 -12.60 6.45
N GLY A 220 -5.41 -11.30 6.72
CA GLY A 220 -6.55 -10.39 6.59
C GLY A 220 -6.79 -10.01 5.12
N ASN A 221 -7.96 -9.44 4.84
CA ASN A 221 -8.34 -8.91 3.53
C ASN A 221 -7.96 -9.82 2.34
N SER A 222 -8.36 -11.09 2.44
CA SER A 222 -7.90 -12.14 1.54
C SER A 222 -9.00 -13.15 1.20
N ILE A 223 -8.85 -13.80 0.05
CA ILE A 223 -9.67 -14.96 -0.36
C ILE A 223 -8.75 -16.19 -0.37
N MET A 224 -9.08 -17.17 0.47
CA MET A 224 -8.27 -18.37 0.67
C MET A 224 -8.87 -19.56 -0.07
N LEU A 225 -8.04 -20.25 -0.84
CA LEU A 225 -8.41 -21.49 -1.54
C LEU A 225 -8.04 -22.69 -0.68
N THR A 226 -6.74 -22.91 -0.47
CA THR A 226 -6.23 -24.02 0.34
C THR A 226 -5.65 -23.52 1.66
N TRP A 227 -5.08 -22.30 1.68
CA TRP A 227 -4.31 -21.77 2.82
C TRP A 227 -3.36 -22.84 3.39
N GLN A 228 -2.31 -23.13 2.62
CA GLN A 228 -1.34 -24.18 2.90
C GLN A 228 0.06 -23.68 2.58
N ASP A 229 1.05 -24.17 3.31
CA ASP A 229 2.48 -24.00 3.02
C ASP A 229 2.82 -24.83 1.77
N ILE A 230 2.74 -24.18 0.60
CA ILE A 230 2.93 -24.81 -0.71
C ILE A 230 4.27 -24.36 -1.24
N ASN A 231 5.16 -25.32 -1.52
CA ASN A 231 6.45 -25.06 -2.13
C ASN A 231 6.40 -25.19 -3.66
N PRO A 232 6.38 -24.10 -4.44
CA PRO A 232 6.30 -24.16 -5.89
C PRO A 232 7.56 -24.77 -6.54
N ASN A 233 8.69 -24.81 -5.84
CA ASN A 233 9.91 -25.46 -6.33
C ASN A 233 9.80 -26.99 -6.34
N ALA A 234 8.85 -27.57 -5.60
CA ALA A 234 8.59 -29.01 -5.62
C ALA A 234 7.84 -29.44 -6.90
N GLY A 235 7.24 -28.51 -7.63
CA GLY A 235 6.55 -28.73 -8.90
C GLY A 235 5.14 -28.10 -8.94
N GLY A 236 4.47 -28.25 -10.08
CA GLY A 236 3.19 -27.60 -10.35
C GLY A 236 3.36 -26.22 -11.00
N ASN A 237 2.25 -25.52 -11.21
CA ASN A 237 2.23 -24.18 -11.77
C ASN A 237 1.11 -23.38 -11.11
N ILE A 238 1.36 -22.12 -10.79
CA ILE A 238 0.33 -21.19 -10.34
C ILE A 238 -0.04 -20.32 -11.53
N LEU A 239 -1.29 -20.41 -11.99
CA LEU A 239 -1.76 -19.67 -13.16
C LEU A 239 -2.88 -18.72 -12.79
N TYR A 240 -2.99 -17.62 -13.53
CA TYR A 240 -4.17 -16.77 -13.48
C TYR A 240 -4.69 -16.43 -14.88
N GLU A 241 -5.97 -16.11 -14.97
CA GLU A 241 -6.58 -15.54 -16.17
C GLU A 241 -7.84 -14.74 -15.83
N THR A 242 -8.17 -13.79 -16.70
CA THR A 242 -9.48 -13.13 -16.71
C THR A 242 -10.24 -13.60 -17.93
N VAL A 243 -11.46 -14.10 -17.71
CA VAL A 243 -12.35 -14.56 -18.78
C VAL A 243 -13.67 -13.80 -18.77
N GLY A 244 -14.39 -13.85 -19.89
CA GLY A 244 -15.67 -13.16 -20.07
C GLY A 244 -15.51 -11.74 -20.59
N THR A 245 -16.62 -11.00 -20.62
CA THR A 245 -16.69 -9.60 -21.06
C THR A 245 -17.72 -8.87 -20.23
N SER A 246 -17.58 -7.54 -20.08
CA SER A 246 -18.52 -6.74 -19.29
C SER A 246 -19.98 -7.00 -19.69
N PRO A 247 -20.89 -7.24 -18.73
CA PRO A 247 -20.70 -7.16 -17.28
C PRO A 247 -20.27 -8.49 -16.60
N ASN A 248 -20.24 -9.61 -17.33
CA ASN A 248 -19.99 -10.94 -16.77
C ASN A 248 -18.53 -11.34 -16.96
N GLN A 249 -17.69 -11.03 -15.98
CA GLN A 249 -16.26 -11.30 -15.99
C GLN A 249 -15.87 -12.13 -14.78
N VAL A 250 -14.88 -12.99 -14.95
CA VAL A 250 -14.36 -13.86 -13.89
C VAL A 250 -12.84 -13.77 -13.90
N PHE A 251 -12.28 -13.44 -12.74
CA PHE A 251 -10.85 -13.61 -12.47
C PHE A 251 -10.63 -14.97 -11.83
N ILE A 252 -9.66 -15.73 -12.34
CA ILE A 252 -9.41 -17.11 -11.92
C ILE A 252 -7.95 -17.23 -11.52
N VAL A 253 -7.71 -17.84 -10.35
CA VAL A 253 -6.38 -18.29 -9.90
C VAL A 253 -6.41 -19.80 -9.72
N LYS A 254 -5.34 -20.46 -10.15
CA LYS A 254 -5.19 -21.92 -10.17
C LYS A 254 -3.85 -22.27 -9.53
N TYR A 255 -3.86 -23.27 -8.66
CA TYR A 255 -2.69 -23.86 -8.02
C TYR A 255 -2.56 -25.32 -8.47
#